data_AF-A0A536BER7-F1
#
_entry.id   AF-A0A536BER7-F1
#
_cell.length_a   1.000
_cell.length_b   1.000
_cell.length_c   1.000
_cell.angle_alpha   90.00
_cell.angle_beta   90.00
_cell.angle_gamma   90.00
#
_symmetry.space_group_name_H-M   'P 1'
#
loop_
_entity.id
_entity.type
_entity.pdbx_description
1 polymer ?
#
loop_
_entity_poly.entity_id
_entity_poly.type
_entity_poly.pdbx_seq_one_letter_code
_entity_poly.pdbx_strand_id
1 'polypeptide(L)'
;MRLSKLLAGLAVASLALAACGTSGGGTANKGTIKIGVDLPESGAEASDGIPTLNGVKYAVQTAGTVEGFTIEVSNLDDAVNGVH
;
A
#
# COMPACT_ATOMS: atom_id res chain seq x y z
N MET A 1 -19.04 -41.75 -27.66
CA MET A 1 -17.56 -41.86 -27.50
C MET A 1 -16.76 -40.67 -28.06
N ARG A 2 -17.17 -39.98 -29.12
CA ARG A 2 -16.41 -38.82 -29.66
C ARG A 2 -16.64 -37.53 -28.86
N LEU A 3 -17.85 -37.31 -28.38
CA LEU A 3 -18.21 -36.13 -27.59
C LEU A 3 -17.54 -36.13 -26.19
N SER A 4 -17.45 -37.31 -25.55
CA SER A 4 -16.75 -37.47 -24.27
C SER A 4 -15.23 -37.26 -24.37
N LYS A 5 -14.62 -37.56 -25.52
CA LYS A 5 -13.20 -37.27 -25.80
C LYS A 5 -12.95 -35.78 -26.07
N LEU A 6 -13.91 -35.09 -26.70
CA LEU A 6 -13.85 -33.64 -26.92
C LEU A 6 -14.00 -32.86 -25.61
N LEU A 7 -14.93 -33.24 -24.75
CA LEU A 7 -15.09 -32.62 -23.42
C LEU A 7 -13.86 -32.82 -22.54
N ALA A 8 -13.27 -34.03 -22.55
CA ALA A 8 -12.05 -34.30 -21.81
C ALA A 8 -10.86 -33.46 -22.32
N GLY A 9 -10.72 -33.28 -23.64
CA GLY A 9 -9.68 -32.44 -24.22
C GLY A 9 -9.82 -30.96 -23.85
N LEU A 10 -11.06 -30.44 -23.83
CA LEU A 10 -11.33 -29.04 -23.48
C LEU A 10 -11.07 -28.75 -22.00
N ALA A 11 -11.37 -29.71 -21.11
CA ALA A 11 -11.09 -29.60 -19.69
C ALA A 11 -9.59 -29.61 -19.38
N VAL A 12 -8.80 -30.43 -20.08
CA VAL A 12 -7.35 -30.46 -19.88
C VAL A 12 -6.69 -29.17 -20.41
N ALA A 13 -7.18 -28.64 -21.53
CA ALA A 13 -6.70 -27.38 -22.08
C ALA A 13 -6.97 -26.18 -21.14
N SER A 14 -8.14 -26.10 -20.52
CA SER A 14 -8.48 -25.02 -19.58
C SER A 14 -7.65 -25.07 -18.29
N LEU A 15 -7.29 -26.26 -17.79
CA LEU A 15 -6.39 -26.39 -16.65
C LEU A 15 -4.94 -25.97 -16.98
N ALA A 16 -4.46 -26.23 -18.20
CA ALA A 16 -3.12 -25.81 -18.63
C ALA A 16 -3.01 -24.28 -18.78
N LEU A 17 -4.08 -23.62 -19.23
CA LEU A 17 -4.17 -22.16 -19.30
C LEU A 17 -4.26 -21.51 -17.91
N ALA A 18 -4.94 -22.14 -16.95
CA ALA A 18 -5.00 -21.67 -15.57
C ALA A 18 -3.62 -21.74 -14.87
N ALA A 19 -2.80 -22.74 -15.18
CA ALA A 19 -1.47 -22.90 -14.60
C ALA A 19 -0.44 -21.86 -15.09
N CYS A 20 -0.60 -21.34 -16.31
CA CYS A 20 0.26 -20.27 -16.85
C CYS A 20 -0.25 -18.85 -16.52
N GLY A 21 -1.44 -18.72 -15.93
CA GLY A 21 -2.11 -17.43 -15.73
C GLY A 21 -1.76 -16.70 -14.42
N THR A 22 -0.94 -17.29 -13.55
CA THR A 22 -0.65 -16.70 -12.24
C THR A 22 0.75 -17.07 -11.75
N SER A 23 1.75 -16.69 -12.55
CA SER A 23 3.11 -16.40 -12.05
C SER A 23 3.22 -14.93 -11.64
N GLY A 24 2.12 -14.31 -11.20
CA GLY A 24 2.20 -13.08 -10.45
C GLY A 24 2.71 -13.45 -9.06
N GLY A 25 4.04 -13.51 -8.91
CA GLY A 25 4.67 -13.49 -7.61
C GLY A 25 4.25 -12.20 -6.93
N GLY A 26 3.08 -12.21 -6.29
CA GLY A 26 2.64 -11.14 -5.44
C GLY A 26 3.74 -10.98 -4.43
N THR A 27 4.45 -9.85 -4.49
CA THR A 27 5.38 -9.45 -3.44
C THR A 27 4.57 -9.53 -2.15
N ALA A 28 4.78 -10.59 -1.38
CA ALA A 28 4.05 -10.80 -0.15
C ALA A 28 4.27 -9.54 0.69
N ASN A 29 3.19 -8.91 1.13
CA ASN A 29 3.28 -7.70 1.92
C ASN A 29 4.16 -8.00 3.15
N LYS A 30 5.32 -7.34 3.23
CA LYS A 30 6.33 -7.57 4.27
C LYS A 30 5.96 -6.89 5.59
N GLY A 31 4.77 -6.28 5.66
CA GLY A 31 4.27 -5.50 6.77
C GLY A 31 4.18 -4.00 6.46
N THR A 32 3.85 -3.23 7.49
CA THR A 32 3.69 -1.77 7.42
C THR A 32 4.85 -1.08 8.13
N ILE A 33 5.51 -0.15 7.42
CA ILE A 33 6.45 0.80 8.00
C ILE A 33 5.67 2.07 8.35
N LYS A 34 5.70 2.45 9.63
CA LYS A 34 5.12 3.72 10.10
C LYS A 34 6.17 4.82 10.06
N ILE A 35 5.88 5.87 9.30
CA ILE A 35 6.69 7.09 9.27
C ILE A 35 6.18 7.99 10.39
N GLY A 36 6.98 8.12 11.45
CA GLY A 36 6.73 9.08 12.51
C GLY A 36 6.93 10.51 11.99
N VAL A 37 5.93 11.36 12.18
CA VAL A 37 5.98 12.78 11.84
C VAL A 37 5.65 13.57 13.09
N ASP A 38 6.56 14.43 13.51
CA ASP A 38 6.45 15.25 14.70
C ASP A 38 6.51 16.72 14.27
N LEU A 39 5.39 17.43 14.44
CA LEU A 39 5.21 18.79 13.92
C LEU A 39 4.25 19.58 14.84
N PRO A 40 4.33 20.92 14.85
CA PRO A 40 3.34 21.75 15.52
C PRO A 40 2.05 21.73 14.72
N GLU A 41 1.12 20.86 15.11
CA GLU A 41 -0.17 20.69 14.43
C GLU A 41 -1.27 21.52 15.12
N SER A 42 -0.97 22.13 16.26
CA SER A 42 -1.83 23.08 16.96
C SER A 42 -1.09 24.37 17.33
N GLY A 43 -1.83 25.36 17.84
CA GLY A 43 -1.23 26.62 18.27
C GLY A 43 -0.99 27.63 17.16
N ALA A 44 -0.07 28.57 17.40
CA ALA A 44 0.27 29.64 16.46
C ALA A 44 1.10 29.11 15.28
N GLU A 45 1.95 28.12 15.53
CA GLU A 45 2.82 27.46 14.55
C GLU A 45 2.10 26.41 13.69
N ALA A 46 0.81 26.12 13.94
CA ALA A 46 0.01 25.18 13.13
C ALA A 46 0.02 25.50 11.63
N SER A 47 0.16 26.79 11.29
CA SER A 47 0.27 27.25 9.90
C SER A 47 1.53 26.76 9.19
N ASP A 48 2.58 26.36 9.92
CA ASP A 48 3.81 25.78 9.38
C ASP A 48 3.76 24.24 9.41
N GLY A 49 3.25 23.65 10.50
CA GLY A 49 3.21 22.19 10.67
C GLY A 49 2.18 21.49 9.77
N ILE A 50 0.96 22.03 9.66
CA ILE A 50 -0.12 21.38 8.89
C ILE A 50 0.22 21.25 7.39
N PRO A 51 0.73 22.28 6.68
CA PRO A 51 1.15 22.12 5.29
C PRO A 51 2.28 21.09 5.12
N THR A 52 3.23 21.06 6.05
CA THR A 52 4.34 20.10 6.04
C THR A 52 3.82 18.67 6.20
N LEU A 53 2.92 18.42 7.16
CA LEU A 53 2.25 17.13 7.34
C LEU A 53 1.51 16.69 6.07
N ASN A 54 0.79 17.61 5.42
CA ASN A 54 0.07 17.32 4.18
C ASN A 54 1.02 16.92 3.05
N GLY A 55 2.20 17.57 2.96
CA GLY A 55 3.27 17.16 2.05
C GLY A 55 3.76 15.74 2.30
N VAL A 56 3.97 15.36 3.56
CA VAL A 56 4.37 13.99 3.94
C VAL A 56 3.27 12.99 3.57
N LYS A 57 2.01 13.28 3.90
CA LYS A 57 0.86 12.44 3.53
C LYS A 57 0.77 12.23 2.02
N TYR A 58 0.97 13.29 1.23
CA TYR A 58 0.99 13.21 -0.22
C TYR A 58 2.16 12.34 -0.74
N ALA A 59 3.35 12.48 -0.16
CA ALA A 59 4.50 11.67 -0.53
C ALA A 59 4.28 10.18 -0.24
N VAL A 60 3.77 9.85 0.95
CA VAL A 60 3.44 8.46 1.34
C VAL A 60 2.36 7.87 0.44
N GLN A 61 1.30 8.64 0.16
CA GLN A 61 0.25 8.23 -0.77
C GLN A 61 0.81 7.96 -2.17
N THR A 62 1.71 8.81 -2.65
CA THR A 62 2.32 8.67 -3.99
C THR A 62 3.27 7.48 -4.07
N ALA A 63 4.02 7.20 -3.01
CA ALA A 63 4.92 6.05 -2.95
C ALA A 63 4.16 4.71 -2.89
N GLY A 64 3.09 4.65 -2.08
CA GLY A 64 2.27 3.45 -1.88
C GLY A 64 3.02 2.34 -1.14
N THR A 65 3.91 1.64 -1.83
CA THR A 65 4.73 0.56 -1.28
C THR A 65 6.21 0.72 -1.64
N VAL A 66 7.10 0.36 -0.71
CA VAL A 66 8.55 0.40 -0.93
C VAL A 66 9.12 -0.97 -0.58
N GLU A 67 9.77 -1.61 -1.55
CA GLU A 67 10.40 -2.93 -1.41
C GLU A 67 9.50 -4.01 -0.78
N GLY A 68 8.19 -3.95 -1.06
CA GLY A 68 7.19 -4.88 -0.53
C GLY A 68 6.60 -4.51 0.83
N PHE A 69 6.96 -3.37 1.42
CA PHE A 69 6.32 -2.82 2.60
C PHE A 69 5.26 -1.79 2.23
N THR A 70 4.13 -1.79 2.94
CA THR A 70 3.22 -0.63 2.94
C THR A 70 3.82 0.48 3.79
N ILE A 71 3.70 1.72 3.35
CA ILE A 71 4.11 2.88 4.17
C ILE A 71 2.87 3.62 4.66
N GLU A 72 2.85 3.98 5.93
CA GLU A 72 1.79 4.76 6.57
C GLU A 72 2.36 5.94 7.36
N VAL A 73 1.61 7.03 7.44
CA VAL A 73 1.97 8.19 8.28
C VAL A 73 1.42 7.98 9.69
N SER A 74 2.26 8.19 10.70
CA SER A 74 1.89 8.27 12.11
C SER A 74 2.30 9.65 12.63
N ASN A 75 1.34 10.56 12.72
CA ASN A 75 1.60 11.94 13.13
C ASN A 75 1.46 12.14 14.65
N LEU A 76 2.25 13.06 15.18
CA LEU A 76 2.25 13.53 16.57
C LEU A 76 2.28 15.07 16.55
N ASP A 77 1.40 15.67 17.35
CA ASP A 77 1.43 17.11 17.62
C ASP A 77 2.40 17.38 18.77
N ASP A 78 3.52 18.04 18.49
CA ASP A 78 4.53 18.40 19.50
C ASP A 78 4.25 19.74 20.19
N ALA A 79 3.19 20.45 19.80
CA ALA A 79 2.82 21.69 20.47
C ALA A 79 2.26 21.41 21.88
N VAL A 80 2.98 21.84 22.91
CA VAL A 80 2.56 21.68 24.31
C VAL A 80 1.55 22.78 24.63
N ASN A 81 0.26 22.41 24.67
CA ASN A 81 -0.87 23.34 24.83
C ASN A 81 -0.96 24.40 23.70
N GLY A 82 -0.57 24.03 22.46
CA GLY A 82 -0.58 24.96 21.32
C GLY A 82 0.58 25.96 21.36
N VAL A 83 1.68 25.60 22.01
CA VAL A 83 2.94 26.35 21.99
C VAL A 83 4.04 25.37 21.60
N HIS A 84 4.81 25.72 20.58
CA HIS A 84 5.93 24.94 20.06
C HIS A 84 7.21 25.76 20.12
#